data_AF-A0AAW1U8P1-F1
#
_entry.id   AF-A0AAW1U8P1-F1
#
_cell.length_a   1.000
_cell.length_b   1.000
_cell.length_c   1.000
_cell.angle_alpha   90.00
_cell.angle_beta   90.00
_cell.angle_gamma   90.00
#
_symmetry.space_group_name_H-M   'P 1'
#
loop_
_entity.id
_entity.type
_entity.pdbx_description
1 polymer ?
#
loop_
_entity_poly.entity_id
_entity_poly.type
_entity_poly.pdbx_seq_one_letter_code
_entity_poly.pdbx_strand_id
1 'polypeptide(L)'
;MLSRTRDYPSDKLYREADVLDIRQLFFFEVFLVKYEERLKLNYIEHDYHTRSVTQQKTRTAFCSTTVGRRSLEYLGNRLFNFLPHEIRNLKTRKKFVVRTKTFLMERSRNLIGSLME
;
A
#
# COMPACT_ATOMS: atom_id res chain seq x y z
N MET A 1 -14.12 28.36 -29.41
CA MET A 1 -14.17 27.17 -28.52
C MET A 1 -13.92 27.65 -27.09
N LEU A 2 -14.94 27.65 -26.23
CA LEU A 2 -14.77 27.95 -24.80
C LEU A 2 -14.17 26.71 -24.11
N SER A 3 -12.86 26.70 -23.89
CA SER A 3 -12.23 25.75 -22.98
C SER A 3 -12.66 26.08 -21.56
N ARG A 4 -13.67 25.36 -21.03
CA ARG A 4 -14.00 25.44 -19.61
C ARG A 4 -12.79 24.95 -18.81
N THR A 5 -12.08 25.87 -18.17
CA THR A 5 -11.16 25.52 -17.09
C THR A 5 -11.99 24.85 -16.00
N ARG A 6 -11.58 23.66 -15.55
CA ARG A 6 -12.22 23.00 -14.41
C ARG A 6 -11.80 23.80 -13.17
N ASP A 7 -12.66 24.71 -12.74
CA ASP A 7 -12.32 25.72 -11.71
C ASP A 7 -12.32 25.19 -10.27
N TYR A 8 -12.59 23.89 -10.04
CA TYR A 8 -12.50 23.31 -8.70
C TYR A 8 -11.36 22.29 -8.60
N PRO A 9 -10.27 22.60 -7.85
CA PRO A 9 -9.20 21.65 -7.62
C PRO A 9 -9.72 20.55 -6.70
N SER A 10 -10.10 19.42 -7.28
CA SER A 10 -10.66 18.27 -6.57
C SER A 10 -9.77 17.88 -5.37
N ASP A 11 -8.44 17.93 -5.52
CA ASP A 11 -7.49 17.57 -4.47
C ASP A 11 -7.63 18.42 -3.21
N LYS A 12 -8.03 19.70 -3.32
CA LYS A 12 -8.27 20.55 -2.14
C LYS A 12 -9.53 20.11 -1.39
N LEU A 13 -10.59 19.77 -2.11
CA LEU A 13 -11.85 19.31 -1.53
C LEU A 13 -11.67 18.06 -0.65
N TYR A 14 -10.96 17.05 -1.16
CA TYR A 14 -10.74 15.80 -0.43
C TYR A 14 -9.85 16.02 0.81
N ARG A 15 -8.88 16.92 0.73
CA ARG A 15 -8.03 17.30 1.87
C ARG A 15 -8.82 18.06 2.94
N GLU A 16 -9.64 19.02 2.55
CA GLU A 16 -10.49 19.79 3.48
C GLU A 16 -11.52 18.89 4.18
N ALA A 17 -12.10 17.93 3.46
CA ALA A 17 -13.06 16.98 4.01
C ALA A 17 -12.42 15.83 4.83
N ASP A 18 -11.08 15.73 4.86
CA ASP A 18 -10.35 14.57 5.38
C ASP A 18 -10.86 13.22 4.81
N VAL A 19 -11.18 13.19 3.51
CA VAL A 19 -11.67 12.01 2.78
C VAL A 19 -10.64 11.53 1.77
N LEU A 20 -10.46 10.22 1.68
CA LEU A 20 -9.60 9.59 0.68
C LEU A 20 -10.30 9.55 -0.70
N ASP A 21 -9.54 9.80 -1.75
CA ASP A 21 -9.96 9.58 -3.14
C ASP A 21 -10.12 8.09 -3.45
N ILE A 22 -10.88 7.75 -4.50
CA ILE A 22 -11.15 6.36 -4.92
C ILE A 22 -9.86 5.55 -5.13
N ARG A 23 -8.83 6.18 -5.71
CA ARG A 23 -7.52 5.55 -5.88
C ARG A 23 -6.88 5.27 -4.53
N GLN A 24 -6.82 6.27 -3.65
CA GLN A 24 -6.25 6.15 -2.31
C GLN A 24 -6.99 5.09 -1.48
N LEU A 25 -8.31 4.99 -1.60
CA LEU A 25 -9.12 3.93 -0.98
C LEU A 25 -8.68 2.53 -1.43
N PHE A 26 -8.42 2.34 -2.72
CA PHE A 26 -7.88 1.07 -3.22
C PHE A 26 -6.53 0.72 -2.57
N PHE A 27 -5.57 1.65 -2.53
CA PHE A 27 -4.28 1.39 -1.86
C PHE A 27 -4.46 1.12 -0.37
N PHE A 28 -5.33 1.87 0.28
CA PHE A 28 -5.63 1.70 1.69
C PHE A 28 -6.15 0.29 1.98
N GLU A 29 -7.07 -0.21 1.17
CA GLU A 29 -7.60 -1.57 1.27
C GLU A 29 -6.51 -2.63 1.04
N VAL A 30 -5.71 -2.46 -0.01
CA VAL A 30 -4.57 -3.36 -0.28
C VAL A 30 -3.59 -3.40 0.90
N PHE A 31 -3.30 -2.25 1.51
CA PHE A 31 -2.43 -2.16 2.68
C PHE A 31 -3.01 -2.85 3.91
N LEU A 32 -4.32 -2.76 4.13
CA LEU A 32 -4.99 -3.45 5.22
C LEU A 32 -4.93 -4.96 5.04
N VAL A 33 -5.27 -5.46 3.86
CA VAL A 33 -5.19 -6.89 3.55
C VAL A 33 -3.78 -7.42 3.79
N LYS A 34 -2.74 -6.72 3.28
CA LYS A 34 -1.34 -7.12 3.50
C LYS A 34 -0.88 -7.00 4.95
N TYR A 35 -1.37 -6.03 5.69
CA TYR A 35 -1.11 -5.92 7.12
C TYR A 35 -1.67 -7.12 7.90
N GLU A 36 -2.89 -7.54 7.58
CA GLU A 36 -3.55 -8.68 8.22
C GLU A 36 -2.91 -10.02 7.82
N GLU A 37 -2.56 -10.21 6.54
CA GLU A 37 -1.78 -11.37 6.08
C GLU A 37 -0.43 -11.48 6.79
N ARG A 38 0.28 -10.36 6.98
CA ARG A 38 1.55 -10.35 7.74
C ARG A 38 1.35 -10.84 9.17
N LEU A 39 0.28 -10.41 9.84
CA LEU A 39 -0.01 -10.88 11.19
C LEU A 39 -0.29 -12.39 11.24
N LYS A 40 -0.94 -12.94 10.20
CA LYS A 40 -1.16 -14.38 10.05
C LYS A 40 0.16 -15.14 9.79
N LEU A 41 1.06 -14.62 8.97
CA LEU A 41 2.37 -15.23 8.69
C LEU A 41 3.31 -15.25 9.90
N ASN A 42 3.14 -14.33 10.85
CA ASN A 42 3.89 -14.36 12.12
C ASN A 42 3.46 -15.51 13.04
N TYR A 43 2.36 -16.20 12.73
CA TYR A 43 1.88 -17.37 13.45
C TYR A 43 2.25 -18.64 12.67
N ILE A 44 3.54 -18.97 12.68
CA ILE A 44 4.06 -20.22 12.13
C ILE A 44 5.00 -20.79 13.21
N GLU A 45 4.51 -21.72 14.03
CA GLU A 45 5.35 -22.50 14.94
C GLU A 45 6.12 -23.55 14.15
N HIS A 46 7.40 -23.29 13.91
CA HIS A 46 8.32 -24.26 13.32
C HIS A 46 9.66 -24.24 14.06
N ASP A 47 10.02 -25.36 14.69
CA ASP A 47 11.38 -25.63 15.15
C ASP A 47 12.24 -26.09 13.95
N TYR A 48 12.74 -25.15 13.14
CA TYR A 48 13.69 -25.49 12.08
C TYR A 48 14.79 -24.42 11.90
N HIS A 49 16.02 -24.79 12.23
CA HIS A 49 17.22 -24.01 11.96
C HIS A 49 17.69 -24.23 10.51
N THR A 50 17.43 -23.28 9.62
CA THR A 50 18.06 -23.28 8.29
C THR A 50 18.63 -21.91 7.91
N ARG A 51 19.78 -21.92 7.22
CA ARG A 51 20.64 -20.75 6.88
C ARG A 51 19.95 -19.64 6.08
N SER A 52 18.76 -19.87 5.52
CA SER A 52 18.03 -18.86 4.74
C SER A 52 17.47 -17.72 5.60
N VAL A 53 17.30 -17.95 6.91
CA VAL A 53 16.80 -16.94 7.88
C VAL A 53 17.80 -15.81 8.10
N THR A 54 19.10 -16.03 7.89
CA THR A 54 20.13 -15.01 8.16
C THR A 54 20.18 -13.91 7.09
N GLN A 55 19.60 -14.13 5.91
CA GLN A 55 19.63 -13.17 4.79
C GLN A 55 18.27 -12.52 4.49
N GLN A 56 17.40 -12.36 5.50
CA GLN A 56 16.07 -11.72 5.46
C GLN A 56 15.98 -10.46 4.57
N LYS A 57 15.82 -10.67 3.26
CA LYS A 57 15.27 -9.72 2.30
C LYS A 57 14.18 -10.50 1.57
N THR A 58 12.99 -10.42 2.14
CA THR A 58 11.72 -10.88 1.57
C THR A 58 11.69 -10.58 0.07
N ARG A 59 11.89 -11.61 -0.77
CA ARG A 59 11.79 -11.48 -2.22
C ARG A 59 10.32 -11.58 -2.59
N THR A 60 9.79 -10.55 -3.24
CA THR A 60 8.46 -10.58 -3.84
C THR A 60 8.43 -11.68 -4.91
N ALA A 61 7.31 -12.40 -5.03
CA ALA A 61 7.10 -13.36 -6.11
C ALA A 61 7.39 -12.71 -7.46
N PHE A 62 8.19 -13.35 -8.31
CA PHE A 62 8.48 -12.87 -9.66
C PHE A 62 7.34 -13.30 -10.60
N CYS A 63 6.66 -12.34 -11.22
CA CYS A 63 5.59 -12.62 -12.19
C CYS A 63 6.02 -12.18 -13.58
N SER A 64 6.32 -13.15 -14.46
CA SER A 64 6.81 -12.90 -15.82
C SER A 64 5.73 -12.39 -16.77
N THR A 65 4.45 -12.74 -16.52
CA THR A 65 3.32 -12.40 -17.39
C THR A 65 2.62 -11.12 -16.95
N THR A 66 2.18 -10.31 -17.92
CA THR A 66 1.52 -9.01 -17.70
C THR A 66 0.24 -9.12 -16.86
N VAL A 67 -0.50 -10.23 -17.00
CA VAL A 67 -1.72 -10.51 -16.23
C VAL A 67 -1.40 -10.71 -14.75
N GLY A 68 -0.35 -11.49 -14.45
CA GLY A 68 0.07 -11.75 -13.07
C GLY A 68 0.66 -10.52 -12.37
N ARG A 69 1.19 -9.54 -13.11
CA ARG A 69 1.66 -8.26 -12.53
C ARG A 69 0.54 -7.40 -11.92
N ARG A 70 -0.72 -7.64 -12.29
CA ARG A 70 -1.88 -6.98 -11.70
C ARG A 70 -2.52 -7.79 -10.57
N SER A 71 -2.02 -9.00 -10.29
CA SER A 71 -2.54 -9.81 -9.19
C SER A 71 -2.27 -9.13 -7.86
N LEU A 72 -3.16 -9.32 -6.89
CA LEU A 72 -3.00 -8.78 -5.53
C LEU A 72 -1.74 -9.33 -4.85
N GLU A 73 -1.34 -10.55 -5.16
CA GLU A 73 -0.13 -11.17 -4.63
C GLU A 73 1.14 -10.44 -5.09
N TYR A 74 1.21 -10.07 -6.36
CA TYR A 74 2.36 -9.34 -6.89
C TYR A 74 2.26 -7.85 -6.55
N LEU A 75 1.19 -7.20 -7.02
CA LEU A 75 1.00 -5.76 -6.89
C LEU A 75 0.84 -5.37 -5.43
N GLY A 76 0.05 -6.09 -4.65
CA GLY A 76 -0.15 -5.77 -3.24
C GLY A 76 1.14 -5.83 -2.43
N ASN A 77 2.03 -6.78 -2.71
CA ASN A 77 3.35 -6.84 -2.07
C ASN A 77 4.24 -5.66 -2.50
N ARG A 78 4.27 -5.31 -3.79
CA ARG A 78 5.00 -4.12 -4.30
C ARG A 78 4.50 -2.84 -3.64
N LEU A 79 3.18 -2.67 -3.56
CA LEU A 79 2.54 -1.51 -2.94
C LEU A 79 2.81 -1.46 -1.45
N PHE A 80 2.66 -2.57 -0.72
CA PHE A 80 2.93 -2.59 0.71
C PHE A 80 4.40 -2.26 1.03
N ASN A 81 5.32 -2.68 0.15
CA ASN A 81 6.73 -2.33 0.25
C ASN A 81 7.04 -0.84 -0.03
N PHE A 82 6.10 -0.10 -0.60
CA PHE A 82 6.21 1.34 -0.80
C PHE A 82 5.88 2.15 0.46
N LEU A 83 5.15 1.57 1.43
CA LEU A 83 4.93 2.21 2.72
C LEU A 83 6.26 2.41 3.46
N PRO A 84 6.45 3.54 4.17
CA PRO A 84 7.58 3.71 5.07
C PRO A 84 7.69 2.55 6.05
N HIS A 85 8.91 2.11 6.32
CA HIS A 85 9.20 1.01 7.25
C HIS A 85 8.57 1.23 8.63
N GLU A 86 8.55 2.48 9.08
CA GLU A 86 7.92 2.93 10.33
C GLU A 86 6.43 2.61 10.42
N ILE A 87 5.70 2.79 9.31
CA ILE A 87 4.26 2.50 9.23
C ILE A 87 4.05 0.99 9.10
N ARG A 88 4.86 0.33 8.26
CA ARG A 88 4.76 -1.11 7.97
C ARG A 88 4.92 -1.98 9.21
N ASN A 89 5.79 -1.58 10.14
CA ASN A 89 6.11 -2.34 11.34
C ASN A 89 5.26 -2.01 12.57
N LEU A 90 4.22 -1.18 12.41
CA LEU A 90 3.28 -0.94 13.50
C LEU A 90 2.66 -2.27 13.96
N LYS A 91 2.54 -2.46 15.27
CA LYS A 91 1.93 -3.66 15.89
C LYS A 91 0.43 -3.51 16.06
N THR A 92 -0.04 -2.27 16.26
CA THR A 92 -1.45 -1.98 16.54
C THR A 92 -2.18 -1.61 15.26
N ARG A 93 -3.25 -2.36 14.93
CA ARG A 93 -4.10 -2.08 13.76
C ARG A 93 -4.63 -0.66 13.74
N LYS A 94 -5.09 -0.14 14.90
CA LYS A 94 -5.58 1.25 15.01
C LYS A 94 -4.51 2.28 14.64
N LYS A 95 -3.27 2.10 15.11
CA LYS A 95 -2.15 3.00 14.76
C LYS A 95 -1.79 2.89 13.28
N PHE A 96 -1.81 1.67 12.74
CA PHE A 96 -1.57 1.42 11.32
C PHE A 96 -2.60 2.16 10.45
N VAL A 97 -3.90 1.98 10.73
CA VAL A 97 -4.99 2.65 10.01
C VAL A 97 -4.81 4.16 9.98
N VAL A 98 -4.58 4.79 11.14
CA VAL A 98 -4.43 6.25 11.24
C VAL A 98 -3.21 6.73 10.46
N ARG A 99 -2.05 6.09 10.65
CA ARG A 99 -0.79 6.51 10.01
C ARG A 99 -0.79 6.27 8.50
N THR A 100 -1.43 5.20 8.05
CA THR A 100 -1.58 4.90 6.62
C THR A 100 -2.53 5.90 5.97
N LYS A 101 -3.64 6.28 6.63
CA LYS A 101 -4.54 7.32 6.13
C LYS A 101 -3.81 8.66 5.98
N THR A 102 -3.07 9.10 7.01
CA THR A 102 -2.32 10.36 6.94
C THR A 102 -1.26 10.33 5.84
N PHE A 103 -0.53 9.22 5.70
CA PHE A 103 0.47 9.05 4.64
C PHE A 103 -0.12 9.16 3.24
N LEU A 104 -1.31 8.57 3.02
CA LEU A 104 -2.00 8.65 1.74
C LEU A 104 -2.52 10.05 1.43
N MET A 105 -2.99 10.80 2.45
CA MET A 105 -3.51 12.16 2.31
C MET A 105 -2.43 13.20 1.99
N GLU A 106 -1.23 13.02 2.55
CA GLU A 106 -0.08 13.90 2.32
C GLU A 106 0.45 13.80 0.88
N ARG A 107 0.32 12.63 0.23
CA ARG A 107 0.83 12.39 -1.13
C ARG A 107 -0.20 12.75 -2.19
N SER A 108 0.26 13.42 -3.24
CA SER A 108 -0.58 13.82 -4.37
C SER A 108 -1.06 12.60 -5.16
N ARG A 109 -2.24 12.73 -5.79
CA ARG A 109 -2.87 11.66 -6.59
C ARG A 109 -1.98 11.11 -7.71
N ASN A 110 -1.10 11.96 -8.26
CA ASN A 110 -0.25 11.62 -9.38
C ASN A 110 0.87 10.64 -8.98
N LEU A 111 1.42 10.78 -7.77
CA LEU A 111 2.47 9.89 -7.25
C LEU A 111 1.96 8.47 -7.00
N ILE A 112 0.67 8.36 -6.70
CA ILE A 112 0.01 7.09 -6.43
C ILE A 112 -0.30 6.35 -7.74
N GLY A 113 -0.66 7.10 -8.80
CA GLY A 113 -0.89 6.55 -10.13
C GLY A 113 0.34 5.87 -10.73
N SER A 114 1.53 6.49 -10.57
CA SER A 114 2.79 5.93 -11.09
C SER A 114 3.21 4.61 -10.45
N LEU A 115 2.59 4.18 -9.35
CA LEU A 115 2.89 2.89 -8.71
C LEU A 115 2.16 1.72 -9.35
N MET A 116 1.12 1.99 -10.13
CA MET A 116 0.38 0.98 -10.88
C MET A 116 0.96 0.72 -12.28
N GLU A 117 1.87 1.59 -12.73
CA GLU A 117 2.63 1.44 -13.99
C GLU A 117 3.90 0.59 -13.78
#